data_AF-A0A5P2C568-F1
#
_entry.id   AF-A0A5P2C568-F1
#
_cell.length_a   1.000
_cell.length_b   1.000
_cell.length_c   1.000
_cell.angle_alpha   90.00
_cell.angle_beta   90.00
_cell.angle_gamma   90.00
#
_symmetry.space_group_name_H-M   'P 1'
#
loop_
_entity.id
_entity.type
_entity.pdbx_description
1 polymer ?
#
loop_
_entity_poly.entity_id
_entity_poly.type
_entity_poly.pdbx_seq_one_letter_code
_entity_poly.pdbx_strand_id
1 'polypeptide(L)'
;MTKEYKGVVYAESEKEAEELLLAFCDRIDFSREWISAATWKNTLEIACTKENGIDTAERAVLKDMQDRQSATQKQARRDKISGDRDDILGQIEGADTLDEHAVSIFKQVCAQYIDGGGLNMTFGPKLSKDRYDDLCGHWRRVGGIAADADDKVFRGFDYLPVENKEEKGKGTTGDTLERRKKQGNFFCTVVNIRFNIHINIS
;
A
#
# COMPACT_ATOMS: atom_id res chain seq x y z
N MET A 1 42.18 0.87 4.67
CA MET A 1 42.07 2.28 5.11
C MET A 1 41.13 2.95 4.13
N THR A 2 40.00 3.49 4.57
CA THR A 2 39.05 4.16 3.67
C THR A 2 39.68 5.41 3.05
N LYS A 3 39.30 5.73 1.81
CA LYS A 3 39.70 6.97 1.13
C LYS A 3 38.57 7.97 1.09
N GLU A 4 38.93 9.24 0.96
CA GLU A 4 37.97 10.33 0.79
C GLU A 4 38.12 10.97 -0.58
N TYR A 5 37.00 11.22 -1.27
CA TYR A 5 36.95 11.99 -2.50
C TYR A 5 35.77 12.96 -2.45
N LYS A 6 36.06 14.27 -2.45
CA LYS A 6 35.03 15.33 -2.38
C LYS A 6 34.05 15.15 -1.21
N GLY A 7 34.54 14.72 -0.05
CA GLY A 7 33.70 14.46 1.13
C GLY A 7 32.98 13.11 1.13
N VAL A 8 33.19 12.25 0.12
CA VAL A 8 32.64 10.88 0.07
C VAL A 8 33.72 9.90 0.54
N VAL A 9 33.39 9.11 1.55
CA VAL A 9 34.25 8.02 2.06
C VAL A 9 33.97 6.75 1.26
N TYR A 10 34.99 6.13 0.67
CA TYR A 10 34.87 4.91 -0.13
C TYR A 10 35.93 3.87 0.25
N ALA A 11 35.61 2.59 0.06
CA ALA A 11 36.56 1.49 0.26
C ALA A 11 37.55 1.38 -0.90
N GLU A 12 38.80 1.02 -0.61
CA GLU A 12 39.84 0.81 -1.61
C GLU A 12 39.71 -0.53 -2.34
N SER A 13 38.98 -1.47 -1.75
CA SER A 13 38.77 -2.80 -2.28
C SER A 13 37.43 -3.38 -1.85
N GLU A 14 36.94 -4.36 -2.60
CA GLU A 14 35.72 -5.11 -2.26
C GLU A 14 35.82 -5.79 -0.89
N LYS A 15 37.00 -6.31 -0.53
CA LYS A 15 37.24 -6.91 0.78
C LYS A 15 37.07 -5.90 1.93
N GLU A 16 37.62 -4.70 1.76
CA GLU A 16 37.45 -3.63 2.75
C GLU A 16 35.98 -3.17 2.82
N ALA A 17 35.32 -3.04 1.67
CA ALA A 17 33.88 -2.73 1.64
C ALA A 17 33.07 -3.77 2.41
N GLU A 18 33.39 -5.05 2.23
CA GLU A 18 32.72 -6.15 2.92
C GLU A 18 32.94 -6.11 4.44
N GLU A 19 34.17 -5.90 4.91
CA GLU A 19 34.47 -5.75 6.34
C GLU A 19 33.68 -4.59 6.98
N LEU A 20 33.63 -3.44 6.30
CA LEU A 20 32.92 -2.26 6.78
C LEU A 20 31.39 -2.46 6.80
N LEU A 21 30.84 -3.06 5.74
CA LEU A 21 29.40 -3.27 5.64
C LEU A 21 28.91 -4.42 6.52
N LEU A 22 29.73 -5.44 6.80
CA LEU A 22 29.41 -6.45 7.81
C LEU A 22 29.40 -5.85 9.22
N ALA A 23 30.40 -5.02 9.55
CA ALA A 23 30.40 -4.29 10.82
C ALA A 23 29.19 -3.34 10.94
N PHE A 24 28.75 -2.75 9.82
CA PHE A 24 27.52 -1.97 9.79
C PHE A 24 26.27 -2.81 10.06
N CYS A 25 26.15 -3.95 9.37
CA CYS A 25 25.08 -4.93 9.59
C CYS A 25 24.98 -5.36 11.07
N ASP A 26 26.10 -5.69 11.71
CA ASP A 26 26.15 -6.04 13.13
C ASP A 26 25.70 -4.88 14.02
N ARG A 27 26.10 -3.64 13.70
CA ARG A 27 25.73 -2.43 14.44
C ARG A 27 24.22 -2.16 14.41
N ILE A 28 23.54 -2.50 13.32
CA ILE A 28 22.10 -2.30 13.16
C ILE A 28 21.27 -3.57 13.45
N ASP A 29 21.91 -4.64 13.94
CA ASP A 29 21.29 -5.95 14.19
C ASP A 29 20.54 -6.51 12.97
N PHE A 30 21.17 -6.41 11.80
CA PHE A 30 20.62 -6.88 10.53
C PHE A 30 21.52 -7.93 9.89
N SER A 31 21.02 -9.17 9.75
CA SER A 31 21.82 -10.25 9.18
C SER A 31 22.07 -10.05 7.69
N ARG A 32 23.35 -10.15 7.30
CA ARG A 32 23.79 -10.19 5.89
C ARG A 32 23.06 -11.26 5.07
N GLU A 33 22.71 -12.39 5.67
CA GLU A 33 22.02 -13.49 4.98
C GLU A 33 20.64 -13.09 4.43
N TRP A 34 20.07 -12.00 4.93
CA TRP A 34 18.79 -11.47 4.46
C TRP A 34 18.92 -10.65 3.18
N ILE A 35 20.13 -10.32 2.74
CA ILE A 35 20.42 -9.65 1.48
C ILE A 35 20.77 -10.71 0.43
N SER A 36 20.21 -10.61 -0.77
CA SER A 36 20.57 -11.54 -1.85
C SER A 36 22.05 -11.40 -2.24
N ALA A 37 22.67 -12.46 -2.74
CA ALA A 37 24.07 -12.39 -3.20
C ALA A 37 24.29 -11.32 -4.28
N ALA A 38 23.33 -11.17 -5.20
CA ALA A 38 23.38 -10.16 -6.26
C ALA A 38 23.26 -8.73 -5.70
N THR A 39 22.30 -8.50 -4.79
CA THR A 39 22.13 -7.20 -4.14
C THR A 39 23.37 -6.81 -3.35
N TRP A 40 23.92 -7.75 -2.58
CA TRP A 40 25.13 -7.48 -1.80
C TRP A 40 26.32 -7.13 -2.66
N LYS A 41 26.55 -7.89 -3.73
CA LYS A 41 27.64 -7.59 -4.67
C LYS A 41 27.52 -6.15 -5.19
N ASN A 42 26.32 -5.74 -5.61
CA ASN A 42 26.08 -4.36 -6.04
C ASN A 42 26.34 -3.34 -4.91
N THR A 43 25.96 -3.66 -3.67
CA THR A 43 26.24 -2.82 -2.50
C THR A 43 27.75 -2.67 -2.24
N LEU A 44 28.52 -3.74 -2.38
CA LEU A 44 29.99 -3.70 -2.29
C LEU A 44 30.60 -2.85 -3.42
N GLU A 45 30.09 -2.98 -4.65
CA GLU A 45 30.52 -2.17 -5.79
C GLU A 45 30.25 -0.68 -5.52
N ILE A 46 29.06 -0.33 -5.01
CA ILE A 46 28.70 1.04 -4.61
C ILE A 46 29.67 1.58 -3.56
N ALA A 47 29.98 0.79 -2.53
CA ALA A 47 30.91 1.13 -1.45
C ALA A 47 32.33 1.46 -1.96
N CYS A 48 32.74 0.86 -3.07
CA CYS A 48 34.03 1.11 -3.72
C CYS A 48 34.03 2.34 -4.65
N THR A 49 32.86 2.91 -4.99
CA THR A 49 32.77 4.07 -5.91
C THR A 49 33.06 5.39 -5.20
N LYS A 50 33.77 6.29 -5.87
CA LYS A 50 34.15 7.61 -5.31
C LYS A 50 32.97 8.58 -5.24
N GLU A 51 31.94 8.34 -6.03
CA GLU A 51 30.77 9.18 -6.16
C GLU A 51 29.72 8.87 -5.09
N ASN A 52 29.60 7.61 -4.66
CA ASN A 52 28.57 7.17 -3.72
C ASN A 52 29.16 6.71 -2.38
N GLY A 53 30.22 5.91 -2.42
CA GLY A 53 30.96 5.44 -1.25
C GLY A 53 30.17 4.59 -0.26
N ILE A 54 30.73 4.47 0.94
CA ILE A 54 30.23 3.66 2.06
C ILE A 54 28.84 4.12 2.51
N ASP A 55 28.62 5.43 2.68
CA ASP A 55 27.34 5.97 3.16
C ASP A 55 26.15 5.56 2.27
N THR A 56 26.35 5.55 0.95
CA THR A 56 25.29 5.13 0.02
C THR A 56 25.06 3.62 0.09
N ALA A 57 26.12 2.84 0.26
CA ALA A 57 26.02 1.41 0.46
C ALA A 57 25.31 1.06 1.80
N GLU A 58 25.62 1.77 2.89
CA GLU A 58 24.91 1.65 4.17
C GLU A 58 23.42 2.00 4.01
N ARG A 59 23.08 3.04 3.26
CA ARG A 59 21.68 3.37 2.94
C ARG A 59 20.97 2.28 2.15
N ALA A 60 21.67 1.57 1.25
CA ALA A 60 21.11 0.42 0.55
C ALA A 60 20.80 -0.73 1.52
N VAL A 61 21.70 -1.02 2.47
CA VAL A 61 21.46 -2.02 3.54
C VAL A 61 20.25 -1.62 4.41
N LEU A 62 20.17 -0.35 4.82
CA LEU A 62 19.01 0.15 5.57
C LEU A 62 17.71 0.03 4.78
N LYS A 63 17.76 0.25 3.47
CA LYS A 63 16.61 0.07 2.59
C LYS A 63 16.17 -1.40 2.54
N ASP A 64 17.09 -2.35 2.39
CA ASP A 64 16.78 -3.78 2.43
C ASP A 64 16.13 -4.19 3.76
N MET A 65 16.63 -3.65 4.88
CA MET A 65 16.02 -3.85 6.19
C MET A 65 14.58 -3.32 6.25
N GLN A 66 14.35 -2.10 5.78
CA GLN A 66 13.01 -1.49 5.73
C GLN A 66 12.06 -2.27 4.83
N ASP A 67 12.53 -2.70 3.65
CA ASP A 67 11.74 -3.49 2.69
C ASP A 67 11.35 -4.84 3.30
N ARG A 68 12.24 -5.49 4.05
CA ARG A 68 11.96 -6.75 4.77
C ARG A 68 10.96 -6.56 5.91
N GLN A 69 11.11 -5.50 6.70
CA GLN A 69 10.15 -5.16 7.76
C GLN A 69 8.77 -4.87 7.15
N SER A 70 8.72 -4.10 6.06
CA SER A 70 7.50 -3.83 5.30
C SER A 70 6.86 -5.13 4.79
N ALA A 71 7.63 -6.01 4.15
CA ALA A 71 7.14 -7.31 3.68
C ALA A 71 6.56 -8.18 4.81
N THR A 72 7.24 -8.21 5.97
CA THR A 72 6.75 -8.93 7.16
C THR A 72 5.42 -8.37 7.65
N GLN A 73 5.30 -7.04 7.72
CA GLN A 73 4.03 -6.39 8.11
C GLN A 73 2.92 -6.64 7.09
N LYS A 74 3.23 -6.58 5.78
CA LYS A 74 2.27 -6.90 4.71
C LYS A 74 1.77 -8.33 4.84
N GLN A 75 2.68 -9.27 5.11
CA GLN A 75 2.32 -10.67 5.30
C GLN A 75 1.42 -10.85 6.53
N ALA A 76 1.78 -10.26 7.67
CA ALA A 76 0.96 -10.33 8.88
C ALA A 76 -0.45 -9.74 8.66
N ARG A 77 -0.58 -8.65 7.90
CA ARG A 77 -1.88 -8.07 7.52
C ARG A 77 -2.66 -8.99 6.57
N ARG A 78 -1.99 -9.60 5.60
CA ARG A 78 -2.60 -10.56 4.69
C ARG A 78 -3.16 -11.75 5.47
N ASP A 79 -2.37 -12.35 6.34
CA ASP A 79 -2.77 -13.51 7.14
C ASP A 79 -3.99 -13.17 8.01
N LYS A 80 -3.96 -11.99 8.64
CA LYS A 80 -5.03 -11.50 9.51
C LYS A 80 -6.41 -11.37 8.85
N ILE A 81 -6.47 -11.14 7.54
CA ILE A 81 -7.73 -10.97 6.82
C ILE A 81 -8.03 -12.12 5.86
N SER A 82 -7.12 -13.07 5.70
CA SER A 82 -7.15 -14.04 4.59
C SER A 82 -8.39 -14.91 4.57
N GLY A 83 -8.80 -15.49 5.71
CA GLY A 83 -10.01 -16.31 5.82
C GLY A 83 -11.26 -15.57 5.35
N ASP A 84 -11.69 -14.55 6.11
CA ASP A 84 -12.84 -13.71 5.73
C ASP A 84 -12.72 -13.12 4.32
N ARG A 85 -11.53 -12.68 3.91
CA ARG A 85 -11.33 -12.11 2.56
C ARG A 85 -11.65 -13.15 1.49
N ASP A 86 -11.08 -14.34 1.61
CA ASP A 86 -11.21 -15.38 0.58
C ASP A 86 -12.64 -15.93 0.55
N ASP A 87 -13.29 -16.07 1.70
CA ASP A 87 -14.69 -16.46 1.80
C ASP A 87 -15.63 -15.42 1.17
N ILE A 88 -15.44 -14.13 1.49
CA ILE A 88 -16.22 -13.05 0.89
C ILE A 88 -15.94 -12.97 -0.61
N LEU A 89 -14.67 -13.04 -1.04
CA LEU A 89 -14.31 -13.01 -2.46
C LEU A 89 -14.96 -14.17 -3.22
N GLY A 90 -14.91 -15.39 -2.68
CA GLY A 90 -15.54 -16.55 -3.30
C GLY A 90 -17.05 -16.37 -3.46
N GLN A 91 -17.72 -15.82 -2.46
CA GLN A 91 -19.16 -15.55 -2.53
C GLN A 91 -19.52 -14.43 -3.51
N ILE A 92 -18.75 -13.33 -3.55
CA ILE A 92 -19.06 -12.23 -4.46
C ILE A 92 -18.73 -12.56 -5.92
N GLU A 93 -17.67 -13.33 -6.17
CA GLU A 93 -17.28 -13.76 -7.53
C GLU A 93 -18.17 -14.89 -8.06
N GLY A 94 -18.72 -15.73 -7.18
CA GLY A 94 -19.73 -16.73 -7.53
C GLY A 94 -21.14 -16.17 -7.73
N ALA A 95 -21.37 -14.90 -7.41
CA ALA A 95 -22.66 -14.26 -7.57
C ALA A 95 -22.75 -13.53 -8.93
N ASP A 96 -23.44 -14.13 -9.91
CA ASP A 96 -23.69 -13.55 -11.25
C ASP A 96 -24.43 -12.19 -11.25
N THR A 97 -24.89 -11.73 -10.08
CA THR A 97 -25.69 -10.52 -9.91
C THR A 97 -24.94 -9.36 -9.26
N LEU A 98 -23.66 -9.54 -8.91
CA LEU A 98 -22.86 -8.47 -8.31
C LEU A 98 -22.09 -7.67 -9.36
N ASP A 99 -22.02 -6.38 -9.10
CA ASP A 99 -21.34 -5.45 -9.99
C ASP A 99 -19.83 -5.59 -9.92
N GLU A 100 -19.17 -5.64 -11.09
CA GLU A 100 -17.72 -5.75 -11.17
C GLU A 100 -16.98 -4.60 -10.47
N HIS A 101 -17.58 -3.39 -10.44
CA HIS A 101 -16.97 -2.27 -9.73
C HIS A 101 -17.06 -2.45 -8.21
N ALA A 102 -18.14 -3.04 -7.68
CA ALA A 102 -18.25 -3.31 -6.24
C ALA A 102 -17.20 -4.34 -5.81
N VAL A 103 -17.02 -5.40 -6.61
CA VAL A 103 -15.97 -6.42 -6.40
C VAL A 103 -14.59 -5.78 -6.48
N SER A 104 -14.34 -4.95 -7.49
CA SER A 104 -13.07 -4.22 -7.65
C SER A 104 -12.77 -3.29 -6.49
N ILE A 105 -13.76 -2.53 -6.00
CA ILE A 105 -13.61 -1.66 -4.83
C ILE A 105 -13.27 -2.50 -3.58
N PHE A 106 -13.95 -3.63 -3.36
CA PHE A 106 -13.63 -4.51 -2.23
C PHE A 106 -12.18 -5.04 -2.30
N LYS A 107 -11.74 -5.48 -3.48
CA LYS A 107 -10.35 -5.91 -3.71
C LYS A 107 -9.35 -4.78 -3.45
N GLN A 108 -9.65 -3.56 -3.89
CA GLN A 108 -8.82 -2.38 -3.63
C GLN A 108 -8.71 -2.08 -2.13
N VAL A 109 -9.80 -2.16 -1.37
CA VAL A 109 -9.77 -1.98 0.09
C VAL A 109 -8.90 -3.04 0.77
N CYS A 110 -9.01 -4.30 0.37
CA CYS A 110 -8.16 -5.38 0.87
C CYS A 110 -6.67 -5.11 0.59
N ALA A 111 -6.35 -4.74 -0.65
CA ALA A 111 -4.99 -4.39 -1.05
C ALA A 111 -4.46 -3.20 -0.25
N GLN A 112 -5.25 -2.14 -0.10
CA GLN A 112 -4.88 -0.94 0.65
C GLN A 112 -4.56 -1.25 2.12
N TYR A 113 -5.36 -2.12 2.75
CA TYR A 113 -5.09 -2.58 4.11
C TYR A 113 -3.76 -3.35 4.20
N ILE A 114 -3.56 -4.33 3.30
CA ILE A 114 -2.35 -5.17 3.24
C ILE A 114 -1.11 -4.31 3.01
N ASP A 115 -1.15 -3.40 2.04
CA ASP A 115 -0.04 -2.53 1.68
C ASP A 115 0.22 -1.41 2.68
N GLY A 116 -0.75 -1.14 3.57
CA GLY A 116 -0.68 -0.05 4.54
C GLY A 116 -0.74 1.33 3.92
N GLY A 117 -1.49 1.46 2.83
CA GLY A 117 -1.72 2.75 2.19
C GLY A 117 -2.66 3.66 2.98
N GLY A 118 -2.87 4.87 2.46
CA GLY A 118 -3.75 5.87 3.05
C GLY A 118 -5.22 5.43 3.18
N LEU A 119 -5.91 6.00 4.18
CA LEU A 119 -7.31 5.67 4.49
C LEU A 119 -8.32 6.26 3.49
N ASN A 120 -7.92 7.34 2.79
CA ASN A 120 -8.72 7.93 1.73
C ASN A 120 -8.18 7.43 0.40
N MET A 121 -9.04 6.81 -0.40
CA MET A 121 -8.70 6.26 -1.70
C MET A 121 -9.71 6.71 -2.74
N THR A 122 -9.30 6.78 -4.00
CA THR A 122 -10.17 7.17 -5.11
C THR A 122 -10.40 5.97 -6.00
N PHE A 123 -11.67 5.64 -6.23
CA PHE A 123 -12.04 4.72 -7.28
C PHE A 123 -11.85 5.40 -8.64
N GLY A 124 -10.98 4.84 -9.49
CA GLY A 124 -10.52 5.47 -10.72
C GLY A 124 -11.63 5.87 -11.70
N PRO A 125 -12.60 4.99 -12.02
CA PRO A 125 -13.68 5.32 -12.95
C PRO A 125 -14.55 6.49 -12.49
N LYS A 126 -14.92 7.35 -13.45
CA LYS A 126 -16.01 8.32 -13.28
C LYS A 126 -17.33 7.66 -13.63
N LEU A 127 -18.31 7.76 -12.74
CA LEU A 127 -19.63 7.15 -12.91
C LEU A 127 -20.71 8.21 -13.13
N SER A 128 -21.77 7.87 -13.85
CA SER A 128 -22.98 8.68 -13.79
C SER A 128 -23.63 8.57 -12.41
N LYS A 129 -24.53 9.52 -12.08
CA LYS A 129 -25.29 9.44 -10.82
C LYS A 129 -26.11 8.15 -10.72
N ASP A 130 -26.81 7.75 -11.78
CA ASP A 130 -27.62 6.54 -11.77
C ASP A 130 -26.76 5.30 -11.53
N ARG A 131 -25.58 5.25 -12.17
CA ARG A 131 -24.62 4.17 -11.98
C ARG A 131 -24.06 4.12 -10.56
N TYR A 132 -23.87 5.28 -9.94
CA TYR A 132 -23.48 5.36 -8.53
C TYR A 132 -24.58 4.84 -7.61
N ASP A 133 -25.84 5.22 -7.85
CA ASP A 133 -26.97 4.79 -7.03
C ASP A 133 -27.17 3.26 -7.14
N ASP A 134 -27.01 2.67 -8.33
CA ASP A 134 -26.98 1.21 -8.51
C ASP A 134 -25.83 0.57 -7.72
N LEU A 135 -24.63 1.14 -7.86
CA LEU A 135 -23.43 0.64 -7.20
C LEU A 135 -23.54 0.70 -5.67
N CYS A 136 -24.25 1.67 -5.10
CA CYS A 136 -24.56 1.73 -3.67
C CYS A 136 -25.33 0.48 -3.21
N GLY A 137 -26.26 -0.01 -4.04
CA GLY A 137 -27.01 -1.24 -3.79
C GLY A 137 -26.10 -2.47 -3.77
N HIS A 138 -25.20 -2.59 -4.75
CA HIS A 138 -24.23 -3.67 -4.80
C HIS A 138 -23.24 -3.59 -3.62
N TRP A 139 -22.81 -2.41 -3.23
CA TRP A 139 -21.92 -2.22 -2.08
C TRP A 139 -22.56 -2.68 -0.77
N ARG A 140 -23.85 -2.37 -0.55
CA ARG A 140 -24.59 -2.93 0.59
C ARG A 140 -24.69 -4.45 0.54
N ARG A 141 -24.87 -5.04 -0.65
CA ARG A 141 -24.90 -6.51 -0.81
C ARG A 141 -23.57 -7.15 -0.45
N VAL A 142 -22.44 -6.56 -0.87
CA VAL A 142 -21.10 -6.99 -0.41
C VAL A 142 -21.02 -6.92 1.12
N GLY A 143 -21.56 -5.86 1.72
CA GLY A 143 -21.64 -5.73 3.18
C GLY A 143 -22.51 -6.78 3.87
N GLY A 144 -23.59 -7.23 3.22
CA GLY A 144 -24.43 -8.33 3.69
C GLY A 144 -23.65 -9.65 3.72
N ILE A 145 -22.96 -9.97 2.62
CA ILE A 145 -22.09 -11.15 2.52
C ILE A 145 -20.98 -11.10 3.59
N ALA A 146 -20.35 -9.94 3.76
CA ALA A 146 -19.32 -9.75 4.78
C ALA A 146 -19.84 -9.89 6.22
N ALA A 147 -21.13 -9.64 6.48
CA ALA A 147 -21.72 -9.77 7.80
C ALA A 147 -21.90 -11.23 8.23
N ASP A 148 -21.95 -12.15 7.26
CA ASP A 148 -22.06 -13.59 7.46
C ASP A 148 -20.70 -14.27 7.68
N ALA A 149 -19.58 -13.55 7.52
CA ALA A 149 -18.24 -14.05 7.81
C ALA A 149 -18.01 -14.21 9.33
N ASP A 150 -17.26 -15.24 9.72
CA ASP A 150 -17.11 -15.67 11.11
C ASP A 150 -16.41 -14.61 11.98
N ASP A 151 -15.28 -14.08 11.52
CA ASP A 151 -14.45 -13.15 12.30
C ASP A 151 -14.90 -11.69 12.18
N LYS A 152 -15.81 -11.40 11.23
CA LYS A 152 -16.36 -10.05 10.96
C LYS A 152 -15.25 -9.00 10.81
N VAL A 153 -14.17 -9.41 10.16
CA VAL A 153 -13.02 -8.57 9.86
C VAL A 153 -13.44 -7.39 9.01
N PHE A 154 -14.40 -7.58 8.10
CA PHE A 154 -14.96 -6.55 7.24
C PHE A 154 -16.32 -6.09 7.77
N ARG A 155 -16.47 -4.78 8.02
CA ARG A 155 -17.74 -4.21 8.51
C ARG A 155 -17.93 -2.75 8.12
N GLY A 156 -19.09 -2.18 8.43
CA GLY A 156 -19.36 -0.76 8.19
C GLY A 156 -19.37 -0.39 6.72
N PHE A 157 -20.03 -1.24 5.91
CA PHE A 157 -20.29 -1.03 4.49
C PHE A 157 -21.37 0.03 4.31
N ASP A 158 -20.96 1.29 4.42
CA ASP A 158 -21.83 2.45 4.30
C ASP A 158 -21.52 3.22 3.02
N TYR A 159 -22.41 4.15 2.66
CA TYR A 159 -22.14 5.14 1.63
C TYR A 159 -22.77 6.49 1.97
N LEU A 160 -22.26 7.55 1.35
CA LEU A 160 -22.86 8.88 1.37
C LEU A 160 -23.48 9.19 0.00
N PRO A 161 -24.57 9.98 -0.07
CA PRO A 161 -25.08 10.44 -1.34
C PRO A 161 -24.04 11.30 -2.08
N VAL A 162 -24.22 11.44 -3.40
CA VAL A 162 -23.40 12.33 -4.21
C VAL A 162 -23.46 13.76 -3.65
N GLU A 163 -22.30 14.33 -3.37
CA GLU A 163 -22.17 15.71 -2.91
C GLU A 163 -21.55 16.57 -4.00
N ASN A 164 -22.17 17.72 -4.28
CA ASN A 164 -21.55 18.77 -5.08
C ASN A 164 -20.55 19.55 -4.23
N LYS A 165 -19.27 19.18 -4.32
CA LYS A 165 -18.17 19.79 -3.59
C LYS A 165 -17.83 21.19 -4.11
N GLU A 166 -18.13 21.49 -5.37
CA GLU A 166 -17.95 22.81 -5.98
C GLU A 166 -18.92 23.83 -5.35
N GLU A 167 -20.21 23.47 -5.25
CA GLU A 167 -21.22 24.32 -4.57
C GLU A 167 -20.91 24.58 -3.10
N LYS A 168 -20.25 23.62 -2.42
CA LYS A 168 -19.84 23.78 -1.01
C LYS A 168 -18.49 24.46 -0.82
N GLY A 169 -17.84 24.94 -1.88
CA GLY A 169 -16.53 25.59 -1.82
C GLY A 169 -15.38 24.67 -1.39
N LYS A 170 -15.56 23.35 -1.49
CA LYS A 170 -14.59 22.32 -1.08
C LYS A 170 -13.83 21.68 -2.25
N GLY A 171 -14.09 22.12 -3.48
CA GLY A 171 -13.53 21.56 -4.72
C GLY A 171 -12.09 22.00 -5.07
N THR A 172 -11.43 22.79 -4.21
CA THR A 172 -10.16 23.49 -4.52
C THR A 172 -8.95 23.07 -3.69
N THR A 173 -9.05 22.06 -2.82
CA THR A 173 -7.92 21.65 -1.95
C THR A 173 -7.34 20.28 -2.33
N GLY A 174 -6.08 20.25 -2.78
CA GLY A 174 -5.28 19.04 -3.05
C GLY A 174 -4.84 18.84 -4.52
N ASP A 175 -3.73 18.14 -4.70
CA ASP A 175 -2.84 18.12 -5.89
C ASP A 175 -3.32 17.28 -7.10
N THR A 176 -4.60 17.40 -7.47
CA THR A 176 -5.11 16.81 -8.73
C THR A 176 -6.06 17.81 -9.39
N LEU A 177 -5.60 18.47 -10.45
CA LEU A 177 -6.30 19.43 -11.30
C LEU A 177 -7.48 18.84 -12.11
N GLU A 178 -8.09 17.75 -11.66
CA GLU A 178 -9.48 17.44 -12.00
C GLU A 178 -10.36 17.98 -10.89
N ARG A 179 -11.04 19.09 -11.16
CA ARG A 179 -12.02 19.72 -10.25
C ARG A 179 -12.92 18.63 -9.66
N ARG A 180 -12.77 18.33 -8.37
CA ARG A 180 -13.62 17.39 -7.64
C ARG A 180 -15.00 18.04 -7.51
N LYS A 181 -15.82 17.96 -8.55
CA LYS A 181 -17.11 18.66 -8.63
C LYS A 181 -18.20 17.87 -7.91
N LYS A 182 -18.40 16.61 -8.27
CA LYS A 182 -19.40 15.72 -7.67
C LYS A 182 -18.75 14.40 -7.25
N GLN A 183 -18.93 14.01 -6.00
CA GLN A 183 -18.38 12.76 -5.48
C GLN A 183 -19.36 12.05 -4.57
N GLY A 184 -19.47 10.74 -4.76
CA GLY A 184 -19.98 9.82 -3.75
C GLY A 184 -18.84 9.29 -2.87
N ASN A 185 -19.18 8.66 -1.76
CA ASN A 185 -18.20 8.01 -0.90
C ASN A 185 -18.74 6.68 -0.43
N PHE A 186 -17.93 5.63 -0.51
CA PHE A 186 -18.16 4.37 0.18
C PHE A 186 -17.25 4.27 1.39
N PHE A 187 -17.68 3.47 2.35
CA PHE A 187 -16.90 3.16 3.54
C PHE A 187 -16.84 1.65 3.73
N CYS A 188 -15.70 1.19 4.22
CA CYS A 188 -15.52 -0.16 4.74
C CYS A 188 -14.51 -0.09 5.87
N THR A 189 -14.75 -0.83 6.94
CA THR A 189 -13.80 -1.06 8.02
C THR A 189 -13.19 -2.44 7.86
N VAL A 190 -11.86 -2.49 7.80
CA VAL A 190 -11.08 -3.73 7.80
C VAL A 190 -10.37 -3.85 9.14
N VAL A 191 -10.64 -4.91 9.88
CA VAL A 191 -10.25 -5.10 11.28
C VAL A 191 -10.73 -3.96 12.17
N ASN A 192 -9.98 -2.85 12.28
CA ASN A 192 -10.32 -1.66 13.07
C ASN A 192 -10.01 -0.36 12.32
N ILE A 193 -9.75 -0.45 11.00
CA ILE A 193 -9.33 0.66 10.17
C ILE A 193 -10.45 0.98 9.19
N ARG A 194 -11.00 2.20 9.26
CA ARG A 194 -12.05 2.67 8.36
C ARG A 194 -11.44 3.35 7.13
N PHE A 195 -11.76 2.81 5.96
CA PHE A 195 -11.42 3.36 4.66
C PHE A 195 -12.58 4.22 4.13
N ASN A 196 -12.21 5.27 3.41
CA ASN A 196 -13.10 6.17 2.70
C ASN A 196 -12.75 6.13 1.21
N ILE A 197 -13.65 5.57 0.41
CA ILE A 197 -13.47 5.36 -1.03
C ILE A 197 -14.27 6.43 -1.77
N HIS A 198 -13.57 7.40 -2.34
CA HIS A 198 -14.14 8.45 -3.17
C HIS A 198 -14.51 7.91 -4.55
N ILE A 199 -15.74 8.17 -4.99
CA ILE A 199 -16.22 7.80 -6.32
C ILE A 199 -16.55 9.07 -7.07
N ASN A 200 -15.82 9.33 -8.14
CA ASN A 200 -16.01 10.53 -8.96
C ASN A 200 -17.27 10.39 -9.82
N ILE A 201 -18.05 11.46 -9.89
CA ILE A 201 -19.30 11.49 -10.65
C ILE A 201 -19.17 12.43 -11.85
N SER A 202 -19.58 11.97 -13.03
CA SER A 202 -19.63 12.74 -14.28
C SER A 202 -20.76 13.77 -14.28
#